data_AF-A0A9N9G334-F1
#
_entry.id   AF-A0A9N9G334-F1
#
_cell.length_a   1.000
_cell.length_b   1.000
_cell.length_c   1.000
_cell.angle_alpha   90.00
_cell.angle_beta   90.00
_cell.angle_gamma   90.00
#
_symmetry.space_group_name_H-M   'P 1'
#
loop_
_entity.id
_entity.type
_entity.pdbx_description
1 polymer ?
#
loop_
_entity_poly.entity_id
_entity_poly.type
_entity_poly.pdbx_seq_one_letter_code
_entity_poly.pdbx_strand_id
1 'polypeptide(L)'
;TKSRFQNHLPPVVPSKQLRRELIDFCFCTVDKFESWLEGWFNIGHKKSSFNQIYKENLAEWISWSFFATSLKNIRNHPEYSEEINEIIDLIEKRMNVKFRQGYNPNCECIKLTLDPVQAIPRPFIFYATIFLLSFGFNTFLKFYGFEHYGSKNNILNGYWSSTLEFDIHEGYPPSKISYWYYNPHSCFPSRKKGHLKPIVFIHGVGGGLFCYLNFIKKLRKLDRPLFLVELPYVSMQMVEDVPTMEETVREIEEMLVSRNYPKAVFVGHSLGTAVCAWMVKEARKRISGLVLIDPIIFLLHYPNVAYNFKYRIPQAANEDNLVPSKEVYKYLTKNNVNVHMMHKLDHSSFLFNSHWEDKIINDILKCSNSRKSYMK
;
A
#
# COMPACT_ATOMS: atom_id res chain seq x y z
N THR A 1 18.98 -0.55 22.11
CA THR A 1 18.47 -1.04 20.81
C THR A 1 17.53 -2.20 21.10
N LYS A 2 16.20 -1.95 21.13
CA LYS A 2 15.23 -3.03 21.31
C LYS A 2 15.28 -3.90 20.06
N SER A 3 15.56 -5.19 20.24
CA SER A 3 15.51 -6.20 19.17
C SER A 3 14.20 -6.03 18.39
N ARG A 4 14.28 -5.76 17.09
CA ARG A 4 13.10 -5.83 16.22
C ARG A 4 12.73 -7.31 16.11
N PHE A 5 11.44 -7.64 16.21
CA PHE A 5 10.97 -9.02 16.11
C PHE A 5 11.21 -9.65 14.73
N GLN A 6 11.35 -8.82 13.68
CA GLN A 6 11.66 -9.28 12.32
C GLN A 6 13.09 -8.95 11.91
N ASN A 7 13.72 -9.90 11.23
CA ASN A 7 15.01 -9.69 10.58
C ASN A 7 14.88 -8.65 9.47
N HIS A 8 15.91 -7.82 9.32
CA HIS A 8 15.98 -6.89 8.20
C HIS A 8 16.20 -7.66 6.91
N LEU A 9 15.28 -7.50 5.95
CA LEU A 9 15.53 -7.89 4.58
C LEU A 9 16.63 -7.00 4.00
N PRO A 10 17.52 -7.54 3.15
CA PRO A 10 18.53 -6.73 2.48
C PRO A 10 17.85 -5.64 1.63
N PRO A 11 18.40 -4.42 1.61
CA PRO A 11 17.84 -3.36 0.80
C PRO A 11 17.93 -3.73 -0.69
N VAL A 12 16.85 -3.45 -1.43
CA VAL A 12 16.85 -3.57 -2.89
C VAL A 12 17.40 -2.27 -3.47
N VAL A 13 18.58 -2.35 -4.09
CA VAL A 13 19.21 -1.23 -4.78
C VAL A 13 19.01 -1.40 -6.29
N PRO A 14 18.23 -0.52 -6.96
CA PRO A 14 18.05 -0.60 -8.42
C PRO A 14 19.37 -0.45 -9.17
N SER A 15 19.49 -0.95 -10.41
CA SER A 15 20.69 -0.72 -11.23
C SER A 15 20.90 0.77 -11.53
N LYS A 16 22.13 1.20 -11.87
CA LYS A 16 22.45 2.59 -12.27
C LYS A 16 21.53 3.08 -13.40
N GLN A 17 21.27 2.24 -14.39
CA GLN A 17 20.35 2.54 -15.49
C GLN A 17 18.92 2.80 -14.96
N LEU A 18 18.39 1.90 -14.13
CA LEU A 18 17.02 2.02 -13.61
C LEU A 18 16.87 3.24 -12.69
N ARG A 19 17.89 3.56 -11.87
CA ARG A 19 17.90 4.80 -11.07
C ARG A 19 17.78 6.03 -11.96
N ARG A 20 18.55 6.10 -13.05
CA ARG A 20 18.51 7.23 -14.00
C ARG A 20 17.15 7.36 -14.67
N GLU A 21 16.58 6.26 -15.15
CA GLU A 21 15.23 6.24 -15.74
C GLU A 21 14.15 6.69 -14.75
N LEU A 22 14.24 6.25 -13.49
CA LEU A 22 13.31 6.66 -12.42
C LEU A 22 13.41 8.14 -12.11
N ILE A 23 14.63 8.68 -12.01
CA ILE A 23 14.88 10.11 -11.81
C ILE A 23 14.22 10.91 -12.95
N ASP A 24 14.47 10.50 -14.19
CA ASP A 24 13.93 11.18 -15.36
C ASP A 24 12.41 11.15 -15.40
N PHE A 25 11.80 10.01 -15.04
CA PHE A 25 10.37 9.83 -14.97
C PHE A 25 9.72 10.69 -13.87
N CYS A 26 10.26 10.64 -12.65
CA CYS A 26 9.76 11.44 -11.53
C CYS A 26 9.74 12.93 -11.88
N PHE A 27 10.84 13.43 -12.41
CA PHE A 27 11.00 14.84 -12.76
C PHE A 27 10.07 15.30 -13.89
N CYS A 28 9.70 14.44 -14.84
CA CYS A 28 8.67 14.75 -15.84
C CYS A 28 7.27 14.97 -15.25
N THR A 29 7.02 14.54 -14.01
CA THR A 29 5.71 14.64 -13.34
C THR A 29 5.66 15.73 -12.26
N VAL A 30 6.76 16.46 -12.05
CA VAL A 30 6.83 17.55 -11.07
C VAL A 30 6.54 18.87 -11.77
N ASP A 31 5.50 19.58 -11.32
CA ASP A 31 5.10 20.88 -11.91
C ASP A 31 6.01 22.03 -11.41
N LYS A 32 6.31 22.06 -10.11
CA LYS A 32 7.20 23.07 -9.47
C LYS A 32 8.24 22.37 -8.62
N PHE A 33 9.48 22.35 -9.11
CA PHE A 33 10.55 21.56 -8.52
C PHE A 33 10.88 21.97 -7.08
N GLU A 34 10.99 23.27 -6.82
CA GLU A 34 11.35 23.80 -5.52
C GLU A 34 10.30 23.42 -4.46
N SER A 35 9.02 23.69 -4.74
CA SER A 35 7.92 23.38 -3.82
C SER A 35 7.78 21.88 -3.53
N TRP A 36 8.06 21.05 -4.54
CA TRP A 36 8.12 19.59 -4.42
C TRP A 36 9.27 19.16 -3.52
N LEU A 37 10.49 19.65 -3.79
CA LEU A 37 11.69 19.27 -3.05
C LEU A 37 11.59 19.72 -1.59
N GLU A 38 11.13 20.93 -1.33
CA GLU A 38 10.93 21.46 0.01
C GLU A 38 10.05 20.56 0.89
N GLY A 39 9.10 19.81 0.32
CA GLY A 39 8.25 18.92 1.12
C GLY A 39 8.98 17.68 1.64
N TRP A 40 10.19 17.40 1.17
CA TRP A 40 11.05 16.32 1.65
C TRP A 40 11.97 16.74 2.81
N PHE A 41 12.02 18.04 3.15
CA PHE A 41 12.97 18.58 4.11
C PHE A 41 12.27 19.43 5.18
N ASN A 42 12.74 19.30 6.43
CA ASN A 42 12.23 20.07 7.57
C ASN A 42 13.36 20.84 8.28
N ILE A 43 13.00 21.96 8.89
CA ILE A 43 13.80 22.67 9.88
C ILE A 43 13.03 22.63 11.19
N GLY A 44 13.49 21.78 12.11
CA GLY A 44 12.73 21.41 13.29
C GLY A 44 11.35 20.87 12.89
N HIS A 45 10.27 21.54 13.32
CA HIS A 45 8.90 21.14 13.02
C HIS A 45 8.27 21.84 11.80
N LYS A 46 9.04 22.62 11.05
CA LYS A 46 8.53 23.40 9.90
C LYS A 46 9.11 22.88 8.59
N LYS A 47 8.35 23.01 7.51
CA LYS A 47 8.81 22.77 6.14
C LYS A 47 9.98 23.70 5.81
N SER A 48 11.02 23.17 5.16
CA SER A 48 12.18 23.95 4.72
C SER A 48 11.84 24.80 3.50
N SER A 49 12.53 25.93 3.31
CA SER A 49 12.57 26.63 2.02
C SER A 49 13.70 26.11 1.15
N PHE A 50 13.58 26.22 -0.17
CA PHE A 50 14.57 25.70 -1.13
C PHE A 50 15.98 26.21 -0.85
N ASN A 51 16.12 27.49 -0.50
CA ASN A 51 17.40 28.13 -0.20
C ASN A 51 18.11 27.59 1.05
N GLN A 52 17.42 26.82 1.88
CA GLN A 52 17.96 26.18 3.08
C GLN A 52 18.42 24.74 2.81
N ILE A 53 18.09 24.17 1.65
CA ILE A 53 18.50 22.82 1.25
C ILE A 53 19.82 22.95 0.51
N TYR A 54 20.92 22.49 1.12
CA TYR A 54 22.24 22.59 0.51
C TYR A 54 22.58 21.31 -0.25
N LYS A 55 23.65 21.35 -1.06
CA LYS A 55 24.07 20.24 -1.93
C LYS A 55 24.23 18.92 -1.16
N GLU A 56 24.82 18.96 0.03
CA GLU A 56 24.99 17.75 0.86
C GLU A 56 23.68 17.29 1.55
N ASN A 57 22.73 18.18 1.82
CA ASN A 57 21.40 17.77 2.30
C ASN A 57 20.65 17.01 1.18
N LEU A 58 20.76 17.47 -0.06
CA LEU A 58 20.20 16.76 -1.22
C LEU A 58 20.91 15.41 -1.44
N ALA A 59 22.24 15.37 -1.33
CA ALA A 59 23.01 14.13 -1.42
C ALA A 59 22.56 13.09 -0.37
N GLU A 60 22.25 13.54 0.84
CA GLU A 60 21.70 12.68 1.88
C GLU A 60 20.34 12.08 1.49
N TRP A 61 19.44 12.91 0.96
CA TRP A 61 18.12 12.45 0.50
C TRP A 61 18.23 11.47 -0.69
N ILE A 62 19.15 11.72 -1.64
CA ILE A 62 19.42 10.81 -2.78
C ILE A 62 19.97 9.46 -2.28
N SER A 63 20.90 9.50 -1.32
CA SER A 63 21.50 8.30 -0.73
C SER A 63 20.43 7.36 -0.15
N TRP A 64 19.44 7.94 0.54
CA TRP A 64 18.30 7.17 1.04
C TRP A 64 17.38 6.71 -0.09
N SER A 65 16.91 7.63 -0.94
CA SER A 65 15.82 7.37 -1.89
C SER A 65 16.19 6.41 -3.02
N PHE A 66 17.46 6.38 -3.45
CA PHE A 66 17.92 5.55 -4.58
C PHE A 66 18.87 4.42 -4.19
N PHE A 67 19.53 4.51 -3.04
CA PHE A 67 20.52 3.52 -2.59
C PHE A 67 20.15 2.87 -1.24
N ALA A 68 19.04 3.28 -0.62
CA ALA A 68 18.55 2.75 0.66
C ALA A 68 19.62 2.72 1.77
N THR A 69 20.55 3.69 1.76
CA THR A 69 21.67 3.75 2.70
C THR A 69 22.01 5.19 3.09
N SER A 70 22.88 5.36 4.08
CA SER A 70 23.32 6.68 4.53
C SER A 70 24.36 7.30 3.60
N LEU A 71 24.44 8.63 3.57
CA LEU A 71 25.47 9.35 2.82
C LEU A 71 26.89 8.93 3.26
N LYS A 72 27.10 8.68 4.56
CA LYS A 72 28.37 8.17 5.08
C LYS A 72 28.79 6.87 4.41
N ASN A 73 27.85 5.94 4.22
CA ASN A 73 28.13 4.68 3.54
C ASN A 73 28.41 4.89 2.04
N ILE A 74 27.67 5.79 1.38
CA ILE A 74 27.94 6.13 -0.02
C ILE A 74 29.35 6.69 -0.20
N ARG A 75 29.83 7.56 0.69
CA ARG A 75 31.18 8.13 0.59
C ARG A 75 32.30 7.09 0.71
N ASN A 76 32.03 5.92 1.28
CA ASN A 76 32.98 4.80 1.30
C ASN A 76 33.03 4.02 -0.03
N HIS A 77 32.14 4.33 -0.98
CA HIS A 77 32.06 3.72 -2.31
C HIS A 77 32.26 4.79 -3.39
N PRO A 78 33.48 4.93 -3.96
CA PRO A 78 33.80 5.99 -4.91
C PRO A 78 32.83 6.09 -6.10
N GLU A 79 32.42 4.94 -6.66
CA GLU A 79 31.49 4.87 -7.79
C GLU A 79 30.11 5.47 -7.47
N TYR A 80 29.56 5.17 -6.28
CA TYR A 80 28.28 5.74 -5.84
C TYR A 80 28.41 7.21 -5.48
N SER A 81 29.53 7.62 -4.90
CA SER A 81 29.80 9.03 -4.60
C SER A 81 29.88 9.87 -5.88
N GLU A 82 30.50 9.35 -6.94
CA GLU A 82 30.53 9.98 -8.25
C GLU A 82 29.12 10.05 -8.86
N GLU A 83 28.36 8.95 -8.84
CA GLU A 83 27.00 8.92 -9.36
C GLU A 83 26.06 9.91 -8.66
N ILE A 84 26.14 10.07 -7.33
CA ILE A 84 25.34 11.09 -6.63
C ILE A 84 25.69 12.50 -7.12
N ASN A 85 26.97 12.80 -7.34
CA ASN A 85 27.38 14.10 -7.89
C ASN A 85 26.82 14.29 -9.31
N GLU A 86 26.90 13.27 -10.17
CA GLU A 86 26.30 13.27 -11.52
C GLU A 86 24.79 13.55 -11.47
N ILE A 87 24.07 12.91 -10.54
CA ILE A 87 22.63 13.10 -10.35
C ILE A 87 22.32 14.53 -9.91
N ILE A 88 23.07 15.08 -8.96
CA ILE A 88 22.84 16.46 -8.50
C ILE A 88 23.08 17.45 -9.63
N ASP A 89 24.16 17.28 -10.39
CA ASP A 89 24.48 18.18 -11.50
C ASP A 89 23.43 18.08 -12.63
N LEU A 90 22.89 16.87 -12.86
CA LEU A 90 21.75 16.66 -13.75
C LEU A 90 20.49 17.39 -13.25
N ILE A 91 20.19 17.32 -11.95
CA ILE A 91 19.05 18.03 -11.33
C ILE A 91 19.20 19.53 -11.53
N GLU A 92 20.35 20.10 -11.17
CA GLU A 92 20.62 21.54 -11.30
C GLU A 92 20.43 22.01 -12.74
N LYS A 93 20.99 21.27 -13.70
CA LYS A 93 20.89 21.60 -15.13
C LYS A 93 19.46 21.51 -15.65
N ARG A 94 18.76 20.42 -15.31
CA ARG A 94 17.43 20.13 -15.86
C ARG A 94 16.33 20.99 -15.26
N MET A 95 16.41 21.24 -13.96
CA MET A 95 15.43 22.07 -13.24
C MET A 95 15.79 23.56 -13.28
N ASN A 96 16.95 23.91 -13.85
CA ASN A 96 17.47 25.28 -13.88
C ASN A 96 17.54 25.91 -12.48
N VAL A 97 18.07 25.14 -11.52
CA VAL A 97 18.26 25.56 -10.12
C VAL A 97 19.72 25.41 -9.71
N LYS A 98 20.10 26.08 -8.62
CA LYS A 98 21.42 25.94 -8.01
C LYS A 98 21.32 25.75 -6.51
N PHE A 99 22.00 24.73 -6.00
CA PHE A 99 22.08 24.46 -4.56
C PHE A 99 23.25 25.23 -3.94
N ARG A 100 23.05 25.67 -2.69
CA ARG A 100 24.16 26.23 -1.91
C ARG A 100 25.16 25.12 -1.57
N GLN A 101 26.43 25.47 -1.52
CA GLN A 101 27.49 24.52 -1.20
C GLN A 101 27.49 24.16 0.29
N GLY A 102 27.98 22.95 0.59
CA GLY A 102 28.11 22.44 1.95
C GLY A 102 26.85 21.74 2.47
N TYR A 103 26.75 21.68 3.80
CA TYR A 103 25.67 21.02 4.53
C TYR A 103 25.02 22.01 5.50
N ASN A 104 23.70 22.10 5.49
CA ASN A 104 22.95 22.86 6.49
C ASN A 104 22.58 21.94 7.66
N PRO A 105 23.14 22.14 8.88
CA PRO A 105 22.87 21.27 10.03
C PRO A 105 21.45 21.39 10.58
N ASN A 106 20.74 22.48 10.26
CA ASN A 106 19.36 22.69 10.72
C ASN A 106 18.32 22.07 9.77
N CYS A 107 18.74 21.58 8.61
CA CYS A 107 17.85 21.07 7.57
C CYS A 107 17.96 19.54 7.50
N GLU A 108 16.88 18.86 7.82
CA GLU A 108 16.82 17.40 7.86
C GLU A 108 15.94 16.86 6.74
N CYS A 109 16.40 15.84 6.02
CA CYS A 109 15.59 15.16 5.02
C CYS A 109 14.82 13.98 5.62
N ILE A 110 13.63 13.73 5.07
CA ILE A 110 12.79 12.57 5.37
C ILE A 110 13.44 11.31 4.79
N LYS A 111 13.70 10.29 5.62
CA LYS A 111 14.25 8.99 5.20
C LYS A 111 13.43 7.83 5.76
N LEU A 112 12.32 7.48 5.10
CA LEU A 112 11.28 6.57 5.65
C LEU A 112 11.83 5.25 6.23
N THR A 113 12.80 4.63 5.55
CA THR A 113 13.34 3.31 5.89
C THR A 113 14.52 3.36 6.86
N LEU A 114 15.18 4.52 7.00
CA LEU A 114 16.35 4.71 7.86
C LEU A 114 16.00 5.41 9.17
N ASP A 115 15.08 6.37 9.12
CA ASP A 115 14.67 7.12 10.30
C ASP A 115 13.93 6.21 11.29
N PRO A 116 14.18 6.36 12.60
CA PRO A 116 13.61 5.49 13.62
C PRO A 116 12.07 5.54 13.60
N VAL A 117 11.46 4.38 13.82
CA VAL A 117 10.01 4.28 14.04
C VAL A 117 9.74 4.52 15.51
N GLN A 118 8.94 5.53 15.82
CA GLN A 118 8.49 5.80 17.19
C GLN A 118 7.36 4.84 17.56
N ALA A 119 7.73 3.67 18.10
CA ALA A 119 6.76 2.69 18.58
C ALA A 119 6.34 3.00 20.03
N ILE A 120 5.06 3.31 20.22
CA ILE A 120 4.46 3.56 21.54
C ILE A 120 3.49 2.40 21.85
N PRO A 121 3.69 1.64 22.94
CA PRO A 121 2.76 0.58 23.32
C PRO A 121 1.40 1.18 23.71
N ARG A 122 0.31 0.46 23.40
CA ARG A 122 -1.04 0.85 23.82
C ARG A 122 -1.44 0.09 25.10
N PRO A 123 -2.38 0.61 25.91
CA PRO A 123 -2.94 -0.13 27.03
C PRO A 123 -3.59 -1.46 26.58
N PHE A 124 -3.56 -2.50 27.42
CA PHE A 124 -4.13 -3.82 27.11
C PHE A 124 -5.57 -3.76 26.59
N ILE A 125 -6.40 -2.88 27.17
CA ILE A 125 -7.80 -2.69 26.78
C ILE A 125 -7.96 -2.30 25.30
N PHE A 126 -6.98 -1.60 24.71
CA PHE A 126 -7.00 -1.27 23.28
C PHE A 126 -6.95 -2.54 22.44
N TYR A 127 -5.99 -3.43 22.72
CA TYR A 127 -5.84 -4.71 22.01
C TYR A 127 -7.05 -5.61 22.23
N ALA A 128 -7.55 -5.70 23.47
CA ALA A 128 -8.77 -6.46 23.78
C ALA A 128 -9.99 -5.92 22.98
N THR A 129 -10.10 -4.60 22.81
CA THR A 129 -11.17 -3.98 22.01
C THR A 129 -11.05 -4.36 20.53
N ILE A 130 -9.85 -4.26 19.95
CA ILE A 130 -9.62 -4.65 18.55
C ILE A 130 -9.92 -6.14 18.33
N PHE A 131 -9.52 -6.99 19.28
CA PHE A 131 -9.84 -8.42 19.27
C PHE A 131 -11.37 -8.64 19.24
N LEU A 132 -12.11 -8.02 20.17
CA LEU A 132 -13.56 -8.20 20.28
C LEU A 132 -14.31 -7.69 19.04
N LEU A 133 -13.94 -6.53 18.49
CA LEU A 133 -14.53 -5.98 17.28
C LEU A 133 -14.35 -6.94 16.09
N SER A 134 -13.15 -7.48 15.96
CA SER A 134 -12.82 -8.37 14.85
C SER A 134 -13.44 -9.75 15.03
N PHE A 135 -13.50 -10.27 16.26
CA PHE A 135 -14.23 -11.49 16.58
C PHE A 135 -15.73 -11.35 16.23
N GLY A 136 -16.34 -10.23 16.61
CA GLY A 136 -17.73 -9.92 16.26
C GLY A 136 -17.94 -9.84 14.75
N PHE A 137 -17.02 -9.19 14.03
CA PHE A 137 -17.07 -9.08 12.58
C PHE A 137 -16.87 -10.43 11.86
N ASN A 138 -15.94 -11.26 12.32
CA ASN A 138 -15.70 -12.60 11.78
C ASN A 138 -16.93 -13.49 11.98
N THR A 139 -17.56 -13.40 13.14
CA THR A 139 -18.84 -14.07 13.43
C THR A 139 -19.94 -13.58 12.49
N PHE A 140 -20.03 -12.27 12.25
CA PHE A 140 -20.96 -11.69 11.28
C PHE A 140 -20.74 -12.22 9.85
N LEU A 141 -19.49 -12.30 9.39
CA LEU A 141 -19.16 -12.84 8.06
C LEU A 141 -19.59 -14.31 7.91
N LYS A 142 -19.34 -15.14 8.93
CA LYS A 142 -19.82 -16.53 8.96
C LYS A 142 -21.34 -16.61 8.85
N PHE A 143 -22.07 -15.81 9.63
CA PHE A 143 -23.53 -15.75 9.52
C PHE A 143 -24.03 -15.25 8.16
N TYR A 144 -23.24 -14.43 7.46
CA TYR A 144 -23.55 -13.93 6.12
C TYR A 144 -23.16 -14.88 4.97
N GLY A 145 -22.69 -16.09 5.31
CA GLY A 145 -22.37 -17.17 4.38
C GLY A 145 -20.94 -17.13 3.86
N PHE A 146 -20.04 -16.36 4.49
CA PHE A 146 -18.62 -16.41 4.16
C PHE A 146 -17.93 -17.55 4.92
N GLU A 147 -16.99 -18.17 4.24
CA GLU A 147 -16.10 -19.20 4.78
C GLU A 147 -14.68 -18.61 4.90
N HIS A 148 -13.99 -18.88 6.00
CA HIS A 148 -12.63 -18.39 6.25
C HIS A 148 -11.58 -19.42 5.84
N TYR A 149 -10.46 -18.94 5.30
CA TYR A 149 -9.34 -19.75 4.82
C TYR A 149 -8.01 -19.03 5.14
N GLY A 150 -6.92 -19.78 5.36
CA GLY A 150 -5.58 -19.22 5.57
C GLY A 150 -4.89 -19.75 6.83
N SER A 151 -3.89 -19.00 7.34
CA SER A 151 -3.05 -19.43 8.47
C SER A 151 -3.88 -19.67 9.73
N LYS A 152 -4.14 -20.96 9.98
CA LYS A 152 -4.78 -21.59 11.14
C LYS A 152 -6.28 -21.30 11.29
N ASN A 153 -7.09 -22.23 10.79
CA ASN A 153 -8.57 -22.30 10.71
C ASN A 153 -9.39 -22.06 12.00
N ASN A 154 -8.81 -21.56 13.09
CA ASN A 154 -9.52 -21.19 14.31
C ASN A 154 -9.50 -19.67 14.49
N ILE A 155 -10.69 -19.08 14.63
CA ILE A 155 -10.92 -17.64 14.85
C ILE A 155 -10.07 -17.09 16.01
N LEU A 156 -9.68 -17.94 16.96
CA LEU A 156 -8.85 -17.61 18.11
C LEU A 156 -7.35 -17.56 17.79
N ASN A 157 -6.85 -18.37 16.85
CA ASN A 157 -5.42 -18.52 16.57
C ASN A 157 -4.86 -17.43 15.66
N GLY A 158 -5.69 -16.66 14.96
CA GLY A 158 -5.26 -15.50 14.17
C GLY A 158 -4.86 -14.28 15.00
N TYR A 159 -5.19 -14.25 16.30
CA TYR A 159 -4.97 -13.11 17.20
C TYR A 159 -3.85 -13.31 18.21
N TRP A 160 -3.51 -14.56 18.50
CA TRP A 160 -2.46 -14.91 19.45
C TRP A 160 -1.25 -15.38 18.65
N SER A 161 -0.14 -14.66 18.81
CA SER A 161 1.15 -15.09 18.30
C SER A 161 1.45 -16.52 18.75
N SER A 162 2.05 -17.29 17.84
CA SER A 162 2.59 -18.63 18.05
C SER A 162 3.65 -18.73 19.17
N THR A 163 3.95 -17.68 19.92
CA THR A 163 4.91 -17.71 21.04
C THR A 163 4.51 -18.69 22.17
N LEU A 164 3.28 -19.21 22.19
CA LEU A 164 2.82 -20.24 23.14
C LEU A 164 2.60 -21.62 22.52
N GLU A 165 2.64 -21.76 21.19
CA GLU A 165 2.58 -23.06 20.50
C GLU A 165 4.01 -23.47 20.15
N PHE A 166 4.68 -24.12 21.10
CA PHE A 166 5.97 -24.78 20.90
C PHE A 166 5.90 -25.76 19.70
N ASP A 167 6.86 -25.58 18.79
CA ASP A 167 7.47 -26.55 17.87
C ASP A 167 6.86 -27.96 17.82
N ILE A 168 5.77 -28.19 17.09
CA ILE A 168 5.54 -29.49 16.45
C ILE A 168 4.61 -29.27 15.24
N HIS A 169 5.14 -29.18 14.02
CA HIS A 169 4.47 -29.69 12.80
C HIS A 169 5.46 -29.68 11.62
N GLU A 170 5.98 -30.86 11.27
CA GLU A 170 6.57 -31.12 9.95
C GLU A 170 5.45 -31.09 8.91
N GLY A 171 5.42 -30.03 8.10
CA GLY A 171 4.46 -29.85 7.02
C GLY A 171 4.85 -28.65 6.15
N TYR A 172 4.19 -28.52 4.99
CA TYR A 172 4.32 -27.33 4.14
C TYR A 172 4.15 -26.05 4.97
N PRO A 173 4.91 -24.99 4.69
CA PRO A 173 4.79 -23.74 5.43
C PRO A 173 3.32 -23.29 5.41
N PRO A 174 2.77 -22.89 6.56
CA PRO A 174 1.37 -22.48 6.64
C PRO A 174 1.13 -21.28 5.73
N SER A 175 0.00 -21.26 5.02
CA SER A 175 -0.45 -20.12 4.20
C SER A 175 -0.26 -18.81 4.96
N LYS A 176 0.44 -17.84 4.39
CA LYS A 176 0.73 -16.55 5.03
C LYS A 176 -0.36 -15.50 4.82
N ILE A 177 -1.24 -15.69 3.83
CA ILE A 177 -2.45 -14.89 3.64
C ILE A 177 -3.65 -15.58 4.28
N SER A 178 -4.57 -14.76 4.79
CA SER A 178 -5.90 -15.17 5.24
C SER A 178 -6.96 -14.47 4.39
N TYR A 179 -8.07 -15.14 4.13
CA TYR A 179 -9.15 -14.55 3.36
C TYR A 179 -10.51 -15.15 3.70
N TRP A 180 -11.56 -14.37 3.41
CA TRP A 180 -12.94 -14.82 3.43
C TRP A 180 -13.46 -15.06 2.02
N TYR A 181 -14.15 -16.18 1.82
CA TYR A 181 -14.74 -16.55 0.55
C TYR A 181 -16.26 -16.64 0.66
N TYR A 182 -16.96 -16.02 -0.29
CA TYR A 182 -18.41 -16.15 -0.43
C TYR A 182 -18.74 -16.54 -1.87
N ASN A 183 -19.62 -17.52 -2.03
CA ASN A 183 -20.16 -17.92 -3.32
C ASN A 183 -21.69 -17.88 -3.28
N PRO A 184 -22.34 -16.96 -4.01
CA PRO A 184 -23.81 -16.86 -4.00
C PRO A 184 -24.50 -18.07 -4.65
N HIS A 185 -23.78 -18.90 -5.40
CA HIS A 185 -24.32 -20.06 -6.13
C HIS A 185 -23.91 -21.41 -5.52
N SER A 186 -23.45 -21.44 -4.28
CA SER A 186 -23.07 -22.68 -3.58
C SER A 186 -24.22 -23.70 -3.49
N CYS A 187 -25.47 -23.24 -3.37
CA CYS A 187 -26.66 -24.09 -3.24
C CYS A 187 -27.29 -24.53 -4.59
N PHE A 188 -26.90 -23.96 -5.73
CA PHE A 188 -27.50 -24.25 -7.04
C PHE A 188 -26.43 -24.58 -8.09
N PRO A 189 -25.97 -25.85 -8.17
CA PRO A 189 -24.91 -26.26 -9.08
C PRO A 189 -25.27 -26.20 -10.58
N SER A 190 -26.51 -25.83 -10.94
CA SER A 190 -27.06 -25.91 -12.31
C SER A 190 -26.93 -24.65 -13.17
N ARG A 191 -26.51 -23.50 -12.63
CA ARG A 191 -26.16 -22.32 -13.44
C ARG A 191 -24.68 -22.36 -13.78
N LYS A 192 -24.36 -22.47 -15.07
CA LYS A 192 -23.02 -22.47 -15.69
C LYS A 192 -21.93 -21.89 -14.77
N LYS A 193 -21.26 -22.77 -14.00
CA LYS A 193 -20.27 -22.46 -12.95
C LYS A 193 -19.04 -21.64 -13.42
N GLY A 194 -18.94 -21.28 -14.70
CA GLY A 194 -17.70 -20.76 -15.31
C GLY A 194 -17.75 -19.35 -15.92
N HIS A 195 -18.84 -18.57 -15.81
CA HIS A 195 -18.92 -17.28 -16.52
C HIS A 195 -18.75 -16.03 -15.67
N LEU A 196 -19.07 -16.05 -14.38
CA LEU A 196 -18.98 -14.85 -13.55
C LEU A 196 -17.60 -14.74 -12.90
N LYS A 197 -16.84 -13.72 -13.33
CA LYS A 197 -15.55 -13.38 -12.73
C LYS A 197 -15.73 -13.05 -11.24
N PRO A 198 -14.94 -13.65 -10.33
CA PRO A 198 -14.95 -13.31 -8.92
C PRO A 198 -14.40 -11.90 -8.70
N ILE A 199 -14.74 -11.32 -7.55
CA ILE A 199 -14.17 -10.05 -7.08
C ILE A 199 -13.22 -10.36 -5.92
N VAL A 200 -12.00 -9.85 -6.00
CA VAL A 200 -11.00 -9.92 -4.93
C VAL A 200 -10.89 -8.52 -4.33
N PHE A 201 -11.35 -8.35 -3.09
CA PHE A 201 -11.23 -7.10 -2.35
C PHE A 201 -10.06 -7.17 -1.36
N ILE A 202 -9.24 -6.13 -1.34
CA ILE A 202 -8.04 -6.01 -0.49
C ILE A 202 -8.10 -4.67 0.26
N HIS A 203 -8.14 -4.75 1.59
CA HIS A 203 -8.30 -3.58 2.44
C HIS A 203 -6.98 -2.80 2.66
N GLY A 204 -7.09 -1.58 3.18
CA GLY A 204 -5.96 -0.73 3.58
C GLY A 204 -5.51 -0.92 5.02
N VAL A 205 -4.53 -0.12 5.46
CA VAL A 205 -4.11 -0.01 6.87
C VAL A 205 -5.30 0.45 7.72
N GLY A 206 -5.48 -0.12 8.92
CA GLY A 206 -6.53 0.31 9.85
C GLY A 206 -7.01 -0.84 10.74
N GLY A 207 -8.31 -0.90 11.01
CA GLY A 207 -8.92 -2.00 11.76
C GLY A 207 -9.12 -3.30 10.96
N GLY A 208 -8.65 -3.39 9.71
CA GLY A 208 -8.94 -4.52 8.83
C GLY A 208 -10.35 -4.48 8.25
N LEU A 209 -10.92 -5.65 7.92
CA LEU A 209 -12.17 -5.75 7.16
C LEU A 209 -13.41 -5.19 7.88
N PHE A 210 -13.42 -5.10 9.22
CA PHE A 210 -14.60 -4.59 9.94
C PHE A 210 -14.92 -3.13 9.60
N CYS A 211 -13.91 -2.33 9.25
CA CYS A 211 -14.09 -0.95 8.79
C CYS A 211 -14.89 -0.87 7.48
N TYR A 212 -15.04 -1.97 6.75
CA TYR A 212 -15.66 -2.04 5.42
C TYR A 212 -17.03 -2.73 5.45
N LEU A 213 -17.64 -2.90 6.63
CA LEU A 213 -18.89 -3.65 6.79
C LEU A 213 -20.00 -3.24 5.79
N ASN A 214 -20.26 -1.93 5.64
CA ASN A 214 -21.29 -1.43 4.73
C ASN A 214 -20.93 -1.68 3.26
N PHE A 215 -19.67 -1.40 2.90
CA PHE A 215 -19.15 -1.66 1.57
C PHE A 215 -19.20 -3.15 1.20
N ILE A 216 -18.84 -4.06 2.11
CA ILE A 216 -18.92 -5.52 1.92
C ILE A 216 -20.38 -5.98 1.74
N LYS A 217 -21.32 -5.42 2.51
CA LYS A 217 -22.76 -5.69 2.31
C LYS A 217 -23.21 -5.30 0.90
N LYS A 218 -22.69 -4.20 0.33
CA LYS A 218 -22.98 -3.79 -1.05
C LYS A 218 -22.31 -4.70 -2.07
N LEU A 219 -21.04 -5.08 -1.87
CA LEU A 219 -20.33 -6.04 -2.73
C LEU A 219 -21.08 -7.37 -2.84
N ARG A 220 -21.60 -7.89 -1.72
CA ARG A 220 -22.37 -9.14 -1.67
C ARG A 220 -23.61 -9.12 -2.56
N LYS A 221 -24.20 -7.95 -2.81
CA LYS A 221 -25.39 -7.79 -3.67
C LYS A 221 -25.09 -7.94 -5.17
N LEU A 222 -23.81 -8.01 -5.57
CA LEU A 222 -23.41 -8.11 -6.97
C LEU A 222 -23.58 -9.51 -7.60
N ASP A 223 -24.12 -10.49 -6.86
CA ASP A 223 -24.35 -11.88 -7.29
C ASP A 223 -23.11 -12.52 -7.94
N ARG A 224 -21.95 -12.34 -7.29
CA ARG A 224 -20.65 -12.86 -7.75
C ARG A 224 -19.87 -13.50 -6.60
N PRO A 225 -18.98 -14.46 -6.89
CA PRO A 225 -18.05 -14.95 -5.88
C PRO A 225 -17.15 -13.82 -5.37
N LEU A 226 -16.93 -13.75 -4.06
CA LEU A 226 -16.14 -12.73 -3.40
C LEU A 226 -14.99 -13.38 -2.63
N PHE A 227 -13.80 -12.81 -2.77
CA PHE A 227 -12.65 -13.05 -1.91
C PHE A 227 -12.35 -11.75 -1.17
N LEU A 228 -12.33 -11.77 0.16
CA LEU A 228 -11.92 -10.65 1.00
C LEU A 228 -10.56 -11.01 1.59
N VAL A 229 -9.49 -10.46 1.04
CA VAL A 229 -8.11 -10.73 1.48
C VAL A 229 -7.84 -9.94 2.76
N GLU A 230 -7.35 -10.62 3.78
CA GLU A 230 -6.95 -10.04 5.05
C GLU A 230 -5.43 -9.81 5.06
N LEU A 231 -5.03 -8.61 5.48
CA LEU A 231 -3.65 -8.19 5.69
C LEU A 231 -3.45 -7.93 7.19
N PRO A 232 -3.29 -8.97 8.03
CA PRO A 232 -3.36 -8.82 9.48
C PRO A 232 -2.22 -7.95 10.04
N TYR A 233 -1.05 -7.99 9.39
CA TYR A 233 0.12 -7.16 9.70
C TYR A 233 -0.09 -5.64 9.52
N VAL A 234 -1.19 -5.21 8.91
CA VAL A 234 -1.60 -3.80 8.79
C VAL A 234 -2.98 -3.52 9.37
N SER A 235 -3.55 -4.48 10.12
CA SER A 235 -4.93 -4.45 10.62
C SER A 235 -5.04 -4.24 12.14
N MET A 236 -4.04 -3.63 12.78
CA MET A 236 -3.94 -3.51 14.24
C MET A 236 -3.97 -4.87 14.97
N GLN A 237 -3.61 -5.95 14.28
CA GLN A 237 -3.49 -7.30 14.86
C GLN A 237 -2.03 -7.57 15.25
N MET A 238 -1.85 -8.48 16.20
CA MET A 238 -0.52 -8.91 16.65
C MET A 238 -0.06 -10.07 15.78
N VAL A 239 0.80 -9.78 14.81
CA VAL A 239 1.40 -10.78 13.92
C VAL A 239 2.91 -10.58 13.88
N GLU A 240 3.64 -11.68 13.96
CA GLU A 240 5.12 -11.68 13.93
C GLU A 240 5.69 -11.83 12.52
N ASP A 241 4.98 -12.52 11.61
CA ASP A 241 5.41 -12.73 10.23
C ASP A 241 4.70 -11.79 9.25
N VAL A 242 5.47 -11.19 8.34
CA VAL A 242 4.96 -10.33 7.27
C VAL A 242 5.41 -10.96 5.96
N PRO A 243 4.47 -11.40 5.10
CA PRO A 243 4.83 -12.02 3.84
C PRO A 243 5.54 -11.05 2.90
N THR A 244 6.44 -11.57 2.07
CA THR A 244 7.03 -10.78 0.98
C THR A 244 5.99 -10.50 -0.12
N MET A 245 6.37 -9.65 -1.08
CA MET A 245 5.57 -9.41 -2.28
C MET A 245 5.32 -10.72 -3.04
N GLU A 246 6.37 -11.51 -3.25
CA GLU A 246 6.35 -12.76 -3.99
C GLU A 246 5.47 -13.80 -3.30
N GLU A 247 5.58 -13.93 -1.98
CA GLU A 247 4.72 -14.80 -1.17
C GLU A 247 3.26 -14.38 -1.27
N THR A 248 2.98 -13.09 -1.11
CA THR A 248 1.61 -12.54 -1.20
C THR A 248 0.98 -12.80 -2.58
N VAL A 249 1.71 -12.53 -3.67
CA VAL A 249 1.21 -12.77 -5.03
C VAL A 249 0.95 -14.25 -5.26
N ARG A 250 1.92 -15.11 -4.92
CA ARG A 250 1.84 -16.55 -5.11
C ARG A 250 0.60 -17.13 -4.41
N GLU A 251 0.36 -16.75 -3.16
CA GLU A 251 -0.76 -17.28 -2.40
C GLU A 251 -2.12 -16.75 -2.88
N ILE A 252 -2.20 -15.50 -3.38
CA ILE A 252 -3.40 -14.99 -4.05
C ILE A 252 -3.66 -15.75 -5.37
N GLU A 253 -2.61 -16.11 -6.12
CA GLU A 253 -2.77 -16.97 -7.30
C GLU A 253 -3.29 -18.37 -6.92
N GLU A 254 -2.71 -18.99 -5.90
CA GLU A 254 -3.12 -20.30 -5.38
C GLU A 254 -4.57 -20.27 -4.88
N MET A 255 -4.97 -19.21 -4.17
CA MET A 255 -6.36 -18.95 -3.76
C MET A 255 -7.32 -19.01 -4.95
N LEU A 256 -7.01 -18.32 -6.06
CA LEU A 256 -7.85 -18.32 -7.25
C LEU A 256 -7.86 -19.69 -7.96
N VAL A 257 -6.69 -20.32 -8.08
CA VAL A 257 -6.52 -21.63 -8.73
C VAL A 257 -7.29 -22.73 -7.98
N SER A 258 -7.21 -22.75 -6.65
CA SER A 258 -7.92 -23.74 -5.81
C SER A 258 -9.44 -23.74 -6.00
N ARG A 259 -10.00 -22.62 -6.51
CA ARG A 259 -11.42 -22.44 -6.79
C ARG A 259 -11.76 -22.44 -8.28
N ASN A 260 -10.81 -22.83 -9.13
CA ASN A 260 -10.95 -22.86 -10.59
C ASN A 260 -11.32 -21.49 -11.19
N TYR A 261 -10.85 -20.40 -10.60
CA TYR A 261 -11.00 -19.07 -11.18
C TYR A 261 -9.73 -18.66 -11.94
N PRO A 262 -9.76 -18.60 -13.29
CA PRO A 262 -8.57 -18.24 -14.06
C PRO A 262 -8.21 -16.76 -13.90
N LYS A 263 -9.21 -15.89 -13.72
CA LYS A 263 -9.03 -14.44 -13.54
C LYS A 263 -10.08 -13.86 -12.58
N ALA A 264 -9.77 -12.73 -11.95
CA ALA A 264 -10.65 -11.98 -11.05
C ALA A 264 -10.67 -10.48 -11.36
N VAL A 265 -11.66 -9.76 -10.84
CA VAL A 265 -11.60 -8.29 -10.73
C VAL A 265 -10.99 -7.94 -9.38
N PHE A 266 -9.90 -7.20 -9.38
CA PHE A 266 -9.22 -6.78 -8.17
C PHE A 266 -9.70 -5.40 -7.73
N VAL A 267 -10.00 -5.25 -6.45
CA VAL A 267 -10.45 -4.01 -5.83
C VAL A 267 -9.56 -3.74 -4.63
N GLY A 268 -8.73 -2.71 -4.70
CA GLY A 268 -7.82 -2.33 -3.62
C GLY A 268 -8.20 -0.98 -3.05
N HIS A 269 -8.14 -0.83 -1.73
CA HIS A 269 -8.23 0.47 -1.07
C HIS A 269 -6.92 0.81 -0.34
N SER A 270 -6.42 2.05 -0.48
CA SER A 270 -5.24 2.53 0.26
C SER A 270 -4.07 1.55 0.06
N LEU A 271 -3.46 1.02 1.13
CA LEU A 271 -2.38 0.02 1.03
C LEU A 271 -2.77 -1.24 0.23
N GLY A 272 -4.04 -1.65 0.20
CA GLY A 272 -4.50 -2.75 -0.64
C GLY A 272 -4.25 -2.51 -2.14
N THR A 273 -4.12 -1.25 -2.56
CA THR A 273 -3.72 -0.90 -3.94
C THR A 273 -2.27 -1.30 -4.25
N ALA A 274 -1.38 -1.38 -3.26
CA ALA A 274 -0.02 -1.91 -3.42
C ALA A 274 -0.05 -3.40 -3.75
N VAL A 275 -0.86 -4.18 -3.05
CA VAL A 275 -1.06 -5.62 -3.36
C VAL A 275 -1.64 -5.78 -4.76
N CYS A 276 -2.61 -4.95 -5.15
CA CYS A 276 -3.09 -4.96 -6.53
C CYS A 276 -1.99 -4.63 -7.55
N ALA A 277 -1.10 -3.68 -7.27
CA ALA A 277 0.03 -3.35 -8.14
C ALA A 277 1.01 -4.52 -8.27
N TRP A 278 1.27 -5.25 -7.18
CA TRP A 278 2.08 -6.47 -7.19
C TRP A 278 1.45 -7.56 -8.07
N MET A 279 0.13 -7.77 -7.96
CA MET A 279 -0.60 -8.69 -8.83
C MET A 279 -0.51 -8.27 -10.30
N VAL A 280 -0.56 -6.96 -10.62
CA VAL A 280 -0.39 -6.47 -11.99
C VAL A 280 1.02 -6.75 -12.50
N LYS A 281 2.03 -6.62 -11.66
CA LYS A 281 3.44 -6.80 -12.02
C LYS A 281 3.79 -8.28 -12.24
N GLU A 282 3.45 -9.13 -11.28
CA GLU A 282 3.95 -10.51 -11.22
C GLU A 282 2.92 -11.53 -11.75
N ALA A 283 1.63 -11.23 -11.67
CA ALA A 283 0.55 -12.17 -11.98
C ALA A 283 -0.53 -11.57 -12.90
N ARG A 284 -0.14 -10.68 -13.84
CA ARG A 284 -1.07 -9.94 -14.75
C ARG A 284 -2.11 -10.84 -15.41
N LYS A 285 -1.74 -12.08 -15.75
CA LYS A 285 -2.63 -13.09 -16.37
C LYS A 285 -3.89 -13.40 -15.53
N ARG A 286 -3.86 -13.17 -14.21
CA ARG A 286 -4.97 -13.39 -13.27
C ARG A 286 -5.90 -12.19 -13.14
N ILE A 287 -5.56 -11.05 -13.72
CA ILE A 287 -6.36 -9.83 -13.62
C ILE A 287 -7.30 -9.72 -14.82
N SER A 288 -8.58 -9.56 -14.56
CA SER A 288 -9.61 -9.29 -15.57
C SER A 288 -10.14 -7.87 -15.54
N GLY A 289 -9.91 -7.15 -14.43
CA GLY A 289 -10.27 -5.77 -14.20
C GLY A 289 -9.66 -5.29 -12.90
N LEU A 290 -9.47 -3.97 -12.76
CA LEU A 290 -8.85 -3.35 -11.60
C LEU A 290 -9.64 -2.10 -11.21
N VAL A 291 -9.99 -1.99 -9.93
CA VAL A 291 -10.57 -0.80 -9.31
C VAL A 291 -9.69 -0.41 -8.13
N LEU A 292 -9.20 0.82 -8.13
CA LEU A 292 -8.34 1.34 -7.08
C LEU A 292 -9.06 2.49 -6.37
N ILE A 293 -9.23 2.37 -5.06
CA ILE A 293 -9.90 3.35 -4.21
C ILE A 293 -8.81 4.03 -3.38
N ASP A 294 -8.75 5.35 -3.43
CA ASP A 294 -7.69 6.16 -2.81
C ASP A 294 -6.27 5.57 -3.00
N PRO A 295 -5.79 5.41 -4.25
CA PRO A 295 -4.55 4.70 -4.53
C PRO A 295 -3.32 5.46 -4.02
N ILE A 296 -2.54 4.79 -3.16
CA ILE A 296 -1.26 5.29 -2.64
C ILE A 296 -0.06 4.93 -3.52
N ILE A 297 -0.27 4.20 -4.62
CA ILE A 297 0.79 3.63 -5.47
C ILE A 297 1.28 4.57 -6.59
N PHE A 298 0.62 5.72 -6.79
CA PHE A 298 0.98 6.67 -7.83
C PHE A 298 1.77 7.84 -7.24
N LEU A 299 2.77 8.30 -8.00
CA LEU A 299 3.56 9.49 -7.67
C LEU A 299 4.17 9.44 -6.26
N LEU A 300 4.64 8.28 -5.81
CA LEU A 300 5.27 8.08 -4.49
C LEU A 300 6.54 8.92 -4.24
N HIS A 301 7.10 9.53 -5.29
CA HIS A 301 8.18 10.53 -5.18
C HIS A 301 7.68 11.90 -4.72
N TYR A 302 6.37 12.13 -4.63
CA TYR A 302 5.81 13.27 -3.90
C TYR A 302 5.86 13.00 -2.40
N PRO A 303 6.16 14.02 -1.59
CA PRO A 303 6.37 13.84 -0.16
C PRO A 303 5.08 13.51 0.61
N ASN A 304 3.89 13.73 0.02
CA ASN A 304 2.60 13.64 0.70
C ASN A 304 2.41 12.33 1.49
N VAL A 305 2.57 11.17 0.84
CA VAL A 305 2.38 9.88 1.51
C VAL A 305 3.41 9.71 2.61
N ALA A 306 4.69 9.97 2.32
CA ALA A 306 5.79 9.84 3.27
C ALA A 306 5.59 10.73 4.51
N TYR A 307 5.35 12.01 4.28
CA TYR A 307 5.23 13.04 5.31
C TYR A 307 3.95 12.88 6.11
N ASN A 308 2.78 12.81 5.46
CA ASN A 308 1.49 12.78 6.15
C ASN A 308 1.27 11.47 6.91
N PHE A 309 1.87 10.36 6.46
CA PHE A 309 1.73 9.06 7.13
C PHE A 309 2.68 8.90 8.33
N LYS A 310 3.93 9.39 8.25
CA LYS A 310 4.96 9.14 9.29
C LYS A 310 5.40 10.37 10.08
N TYR A 311 5.52 11.54 9.47
CA TYR A 311 6.21 12.70 10.08
C TYR A 311 5.28 13.80 10.55
N ARG A 312 4.10 13.93 9.94
CA ARG A 312 3.14 14.96 10.33
C ARG A 312 2.66 14.71 11.76
N ILE A 313 2.72 15.74 12.58
CA ILE A 313 2.09 15.74 13.90
C ILE A 313 0.59 15.96 13.68
N PRO A 314 -0.28 15.01 14.02
CA PRO A 314 -1.71 15.17 13.84
C PRO A 314 -2.24 16.28 14.77
N GLN A 315 -2.94 17.27 14.22
CA GLN A 315 -3.59 18.32 15.02
C GLN A 315 -5.09 18.06 15.17
N ALA A 316 -5.74 17.54 14.12
CA ALA A 316 -7.12 17.08 14.15
C ALA A 316 -7.29 15.72 13.46
N ALA A 317 -8.40 15.04 13.75
CA ALA A 317 -8.71 13.70 13.24
C ALA A 317 -9.03 13.65 11.73
N ASN A 318 -9.37 14.79 11.13
CA ASN A 318 -9.89 14.95 9.76
C ASN A 318 -8.96 15.75 8.84
N GLU A 319 -7.65 15.69 9.05
CA GLU A 319 -6.68 16.45 8.24
C GLU A 319 -6.08 15.60 7.11
N ASP A 320 -6.76 14.62 6.52
CA ASP A 320 -6.06 13.64 5.70
C ASP A 320 -5.88 14.00 4.21
N ASN A 321 -4.69 14.49 3.85
CA ASN A 321 -4.18 14.64 2.48
C ASN A 321 -3.10 13.58 2.17
N LEU A 322 -3.32 12.31 2.57
CA LEU A 322 -2.36 11.22 2.38
C LEU A 322 -1.86 11.13 0.94
N VAL A 323 -2.79 11.17 -0.02
CA VAL A 323 -2.50 11.09 -1.45
C VAL A 323 -2.43 12.49 -2.04
N PRO A 324 -1.46 12.80 -2.93
CA PRO A 324 -1.46 14.02 -3.72
C PRO A 324 -2.57 13.94 -4.80
N SER A 325 -3.83 14.01 -4.36
CA SER A 325 -5.00 13.63 -5.16
C SER A 325 -5.16 14.46 -6.44
N LYS A 326 -4.74 15.73 -6.43
CA LYS A 326 -4.78 16.60 -7.62
C LYS A 326 -3.77 16.13 -8.67
N GLU A 327 -2.55 15.86 -8.25
CA GLU A 327 -1.45 15.41 -9.10
C GLU A 327 -1.74 14.00 -9.64
N VAL A 328 -2.23 13.09 -8.78
CA VAL A 328 -2.65 11.74 -9.19
C VAL A 328 -3.80 11.81 -10.20
N TYR A 329 -4.81 12.64 -9.96
CA TYR A 329 -5.92 12.82 -10.91
C TYR A 329 -5.43 13.34 -12.27
N LYS A 330 -4.58 14.37 -12.27
CA LYS A 330 -3.97 14.91 -13.49
C LYS A 330 -3.16 13.85 -14.24
N TYR A 331 -2.33 13.09 -13.51
CA TYR A 331 -1.51 12.01 -14.06
C TYR A 331 -2.36 10.90 -14.68
N LEU A 332 -3.37 10.40 -13.96
CA LEU A 332 -4.23 9.32 -14.45
C LEU A 332 -5.09 9.75 -15.65
N THR A 333 -5.63 10.98 -15.61
CA THR A 333 -6.39 11.54 -16.74
C THR A 333 -5.51 11.66 -17.99
N LYS A 334 -4.27 12.17 -17.86
CA LYS A 334 -3.31 12.27 -18.96
C LYS A 334 -2.98 10.91 -19.58
N ASN A 335 -3.02 9.83 -18.78
CA ASN A 335 -2.77 8.46 -19.20
C ASN A 335 -4.04 7.70 -19.61
N ASN A 336 -5.16 8.40 -19.86
CA ASN A 336 -6.44 7.81 -20.29
C ASN A 336 -7.00 6.74 -19.34
N VAL A 337 -6.71 6.85 -18.04
CA VAL A 337 -7.30 6.01 -17.01
C VAL A 337 -8.63 6.62 -16.58
N ASN A 338 -9.69 5.79 -16.50
CA ASN A 338 -10.96 6.25 -15.94
C ASN A 338 -10.79 6.55 -14.45
N VAL A 339 -10.94 7.82 -14.07
CA VAL A 339 -10.67 8.30 -12.71
C VAL A 339 -11.77 9.25 -12.25
N HIS A 340 -12.10 9.18 -10.96
CA HIS A 340 -13.05 10.07 -10.31
C HIS A 340 -12.38 10.69 -9.08
N MET A 341 -12.47 12.01 -8.94
CA MET A 341 -12.03 12.71 -7.74
C MET A 341 -13.20 12.82 -6.74
N MET A 342 -12.99 12.35 -5.53
CA MET A 342 -13.93 12.50 -4.42
C MET A 342 -13.76 13.86 -3.76
N HIS A 343 -14.32 14.91 -4.37
CA HIS A 343 -14.16 16.28 -3.86
C HIS A 343 -14.71 16.41 -2.43
N LYS A 344 -13.93 17.11 -1.59
CA LYS A 344 -14.25 17.39 -0.17
C LYS A 344 -14.31 16.15 0.74
N LEU A 345 -13.85 15.01 0.26
CA LEU A 345 -13.68 13.81 1.08
C LEU A 345 -12.20 13.58 1.32
N ASP A 346 -11.89 13.24 2.56
CA ASP A 346 -10.56 12.81 2.96
C ASP A 346 -10.36 11.32 2.62
N HIS A 347 -9.13 10.85 2.73
CA HIS A 347 -8.76 9.45 2.54
C HIS A 347 -9.68 8.50 3.32
N SER A 348 -10.16 7.43 2.71
CA SER A 348 -11.10 6.45 3.30
C SER A 348 -12.51 6.97 3.62
N SER A 349 -12.82 8.26 3.44
CA SER A 349 -14.13 8.84 3.80
C SER A 349 -15.29 8.30 2.95
N PHE A 350 -14.99 7.63 1.82
CA PHE A 350 -15.99 6.94 1.02
C PHE A 350 -16.77 5.89 1.82
N LEU A 351 -16.16 5.30 2.87
CA LEU A 351 -16.80 4.31 3.75
C LEU A 351 -18.00 4.87 4.52
N PHE A 352 -18.09 6.20 4.65
CA PHE A 352 -19.18 6.91 5.32
C PHE A 352 -20.06 7.68 4.34
N ASN A 353 -19.86 7.50 3.03
CA ASN A 353 -20.58 8.21 1.98
C ASN A 353 -21.26 7.22 1.02
N SER A 354 -22.55 7.00 1.23
CA SER A 354 -23.32 6.00 0.47
C SER A 354 -23.30 6.24 -1.04
N HIS A 355 -23.32 7.49 -1.49
CA HIS A 355 -23.24 7.85 -2.91
C HIS A 355 -21.93 7.37 -3.53
N TRP A 356 -20.80 7.59 -2.86
CA TRP A 356 -19.49 7.14 -3.35
C TRP A 356 -19.33 5.63 -3.28
N GLU A 357 -19.82 4.97 -2.21
CA GLU A 357 -19.88 3.51 -2.18
C GLU A 357 -20.66 2.96 -3.38
N ASP A 358 -21.86 3.50 -3.67
CA ASP A 358 -22.70 3.02 -4.78
C ASP A 358 -22.04 3.25 -6.14
N LYS A 359 -21.35 4.38 -6.32
CA LYS A 359 -20.57 4.66 -7.53
C LYS A 359 -19.43 3.66 -7.71
N ILE A 360 -18.66 3.39 -6.66
CA ILE A 360 -17.57 2.40 -6.69
C ILE A 360 -18.13 1.01 -7.02
N ILE A 361 -19.24 0.62 -6.40
CA ILE A 361 -19.91 -0.67 -6.66
C ILE A 361 -20.34 -0.78 -8.13
N ASN A 362 -20.87 0.29 -8.71
CA ASN A 362 -21.23 0.33 -10.12
C ASN A 362 -20.01 0.19 -11.04
N ASP A 363 -18.88 0.82 -10.70
CA ASP A 363 -17.65 0.71 -11.48
C ASP A 363 -17.03 -0.70 -11.38
N ILE A 364 -17.08 -1.33 -10.21
CA ILE A 364 -16.72 -2.75 -10.03
C ILE A 364 -17.58 -3.62 -10.93
N LEU A 365 -18.90 -3.42 -10.94
CA LEU A 365 -19.81 -4.20 -11.78
C LEU A 365 -19.53 -4.01 -13.28
N LYS A 366 -19.24 -2.78 -13.73
CA LYS A 366 -18.82 -2.51 -15.12
C LYS A 366 -17.54 -3.27 -15.46
N CYS A 367 -16.53 -3.22 -14.59
CA CYS A 367 -15.28 -3.97 -14.75
C CYS A 367 -15.52 -5.48 -14.81
N SER A 368 -16.39 -6.03 -13.95
CA SER A 368 -16.74 -7.46 -13.93
C SER A 368 -17.50 -7.90 -15.18
N ASN A 369 -18.31 -7.03 -15.79
CA ASN A 369 -19.08 -7.33 -17.00
C ASN A 369 -18.27 -7.14 -18.29
N SER A 370 -17.14 -6.44 -18.24
CA SER A 370 -16.33 -6.21 -19.42
C SER A 370 -15.80 -7.52 -20.03
N ARG A 371 -15.99 -7.66 -21.35
CA ARG A 371 -15.30 -8.66 -22.18
C ARG A 371 -13.91 -8.20 -22.63
N LYS A 372 -13.63 -6.90 -22.58
CA LYS A 372 -12.33 -6.31 -22.93
C LYS A 372 -11.41 -6.36 -21.71
N SER A 373 -10.21 -6.90 -21.87
CA SER A 373 -9.13 -6.75 -20.89
C SER A 373 -8.69 -5.29 -20.89
N TYR A 374 -9.22 -4.47 -19.98
CA TYR A 374 -8.90 -3.05 -19.86
C TYR A 374 -7.57 -2.83 -19.12
N MET A 375 -6.48 -3.38 -19.64
CA MET A 375 -5.13 -2.98 -19.22
C MET A 375 -4.22 -3.09 -20.44
N LYS A 376 -3.96 -1.96 -21.11
CA LYS A 376 -2.76 -1.78 -21.93
C LYS A 376 -1.66 -1.34 -20.98
#